data_AF-A0A3C1GTL1-F1
#
_entry.id   AF-A0A3C1GTL1-F1
#
_cell.length_a   1.000
_cell.length_b   1.000
_cell.length_c   1.000
_cell.angle_alpha   90.00
_cell.angle_beta   90.00
_cell.angle_gamma   90.00
#
_symmetry.space_group_name_H-M   'P 1'
#
loop_
_entity.id
_entity.type
_entity.pdbx_description
1 polymer ?
#
loop_
_entity_poly.entity_id
_entity_poly.type
_entity_poly.pdbx_seq_one_letter_code
_entity_poly.pdbx_strand_id
1 'polypeptide(L)'
;GGIMLPNHAPLVIAEQFGTLQALYGDRVDLGLGRAPGTDGATFQALRRQMKDAERFPQDVQELMYFLGDSTDSSPVQAFPGAKSKVPVWILGSSTFGATLAAHLGLPYVFASHFAPQMISQAIKAYRDNFKPSVYLDKPYLMLAANLLLADDDDTANYHFTSAQQSFVRLRRGEKGQMPKPVADMSSIWSPSEKAMVDNALSVSFIGSVETVQPKLAEF
;
A
#
# COMPACT_ATOMS: atom_id res chain seq x y z
N GLY A 1 -1.56 -1.90 -7.44
CA GLY A 1 -1.60 -2.47 -6.08
C GLY A 1 -0.19 -2.82 -5.63
N GLY A 2 0.03 -3.13 -4.35
CA GLY A 2 1.36 -3.50 -3.85
C GLY A 2 1.60 -5.02 -3.89
N ILE A 3 2.80 -5.43 -4.29
CA ILE A 3 3.30 -6.79 -4.09
C ILE A 3 3.73 -6.93 -2.64
N MET A 4 3.17 -7.92 -1.94
CA MET A 4 3.59 -8.28 -0.58
C MET A 4 4.89 -9.08 -0.71
N LEU A 5 6.01 -8.39 -0.92
CA LEU A 5 7.28 -8.99 -1.32
C LEU A 5 7.73 -10.18 -0.45
N PRO A 6 7.51 -10.21 0.89
CA PRO A 6 7.85 -11.37 1.71
C PRO A 6 7.18 -12.69 1.30
N ASN A 7 6.10 -12.63 0.51
CA ASN A 7 5.41 -13.79 -0.02
C ASN A 7 6.08 -14.36 -1.29
N HIS A 8 7.04 -13.65 -1.89
CA HIS A 8 7.57 -13.93 -3.21
C HIS A 8 9.11 -13.96 -3.23
N ALA A 9 9.68 -14.61 -4.25
CA ALA A 9 11.12 -14.53 -4.47
C ALA A 9 11.40 -13.26 -5.31
N PRO A 10 12.40 -12.43 -4.96
CA PRO A 10 12.76 -11.23 -5.71
C PRO A 10 12.97 -11.48 -7.20
N LEU A 11 13.66 -12.56 -7.57
CA LEU A 11 13.88 -12.96 -8.96
C LEU A 11 12.56 -13.11 -9.75
N VAL A 12 11.57 -13.81 -9.19
CA VAL A 12 10.28 -14.05 -9.85
C VAL A 12 9.53 -12.73 -10.06
N ILE A 13 9.57 -11.83 -9.09
CA ILE A 13 8.95 -10.51 -9.23
C ILE A 13 9.66 -9.67 -10.30
N ALA A 14 10.99 -9.73 -10.37
CA ALA A 14 11.76 -9.06 -11.42
C ALA A 14 11.37 -9.55 -12.81
N GLU A 15 11.23 -10.87 -13.02
CA GLU A 15 10.83 -11.46 -14.30
C GLU A 15 9.38 -11.10 -14.67
N GLN A 16 8.47 -11.14 -13.71
CA GLN A 16 7.06 -10.78 -13.93
C GLN A 16 6.91 -9.31 -14.32
N PHE A 17 7.54 -8.41 -13.58
CA PHE A 17 7.44 -6.97 -13.87
C PHE A 17 8.28 -6.57 -15.08
N GLY A 18 9.40 -7.24 -15.33
CA GLY A 18 10.11 -7.14 -16.61
C GLY A 18 9.25 -7.55 -17.80
N THR A 19 8.46 -8.62 -17.66
CA THR A 19 7.52 -9.05 -18.71
C THR A 19 6.44 -7.99 -18.94
N LEU A 20 5.87 -7.42 -17.87
CA LEU A 20 4.91 -6.33 -17.99
C LEU A 20 5.53 -5.10 -18.67
N GLN A 21 6.76 -4.73 -18.30
CA GLN A 21 7.46 -3.61 -18.92
C GLN A 21 7.75 -3.88 -20.39
N ALA A 22 8.19 -5.09 -20.77
CA ALA A 22 8.42 -5.44 -22.17
C ALA A 22 7.14 -5.38 -23.02
N LEU A 23 5.98 -5.71 -22.43
CA LEU A 23 4.69 -5.66 -23.12
C LEU A 23 4.08 -4.26 -23.16
N TYR A 24 4.27 -3.45 -22.13
CA TYR A 24 3.51 -2.21 -21.92
C TYR A 24 4.36 -0.94 -21.85
N GLY A 25 5.69 -1.05 -21.96
CA GLY A 25 6.64 0.04 -21.86
C GLY A 25 6.64 0.68 -20.47
N ASP A 26 6.83 1.99 -20.44
CA ASP A 26 7.01 2.79 -19.21
C ASP A 26 5.71 3.05 -18.42
N ARG A 27 4.70 2.18 -18.58
CA ARG A 27 3.39 2.29 -17.92
C ARG A 27 3.25 1.41 -16.67
N VAL A 28 4.35 0.81 -16.22
CA VAL A 28 4.36 -0.20 -15.16
C VAL A 28 5.16 0.30 -13.98
N ASP A 29 4.49 0.45 -12.84
CA ASP A 29 5.11 0.71 -11.54
C ASP A 29 5.10 -0.55 -10.66
N LEU A 30 6.18 -0.79 -9.93
CA LEU A 30 6.32 -1.89 -8.97
C LEU A 30 6.21 -1.38 -7.53
N GLY A 31 5.00 -1.43 -6.97
CA GLY A 31 4.77 -1.15 -5.55
C GLY A 31 5.11 -2.33 -4.65
N LEU A 32 5.87 -2.12 -3.58
CA LEU A 32 6.35 -3.15 -2.65
C LEU A 32 5.89 -2.88 -1.22
N GLY A 33 5.22 -3.85 -0.61
CA GLY A 33 4.77 -3.81 0.78
C GLY A 33 5.44 -4.88 1.65
N ARG A 34 5.75 -4.50 2.90
CA ARG A 34 6.34 -5.41 3.90
C ARG A 34 5.31 -6.30 4.58
N ALA A 35 4.09 -5.78 4.79
CA ALA A 35 3.07 -6.54 5.49
C ALA A 35 2.75 -7.79 4.66
N PRO A 36 2.60 -8.97 5.26
CA PRO A 36 2.32 -10.16 4.47
C PRO A 36 0.87 -10.26 3.99
N GLY A 37 -0.02 -9.48 4.59
CA GLY A 37 -1.42 -9.35 4.18
C GLY A 37 -2.24 -10.62 4.37
N THR A 38 -1.76 -11.61 5.13
CA THR A 38 -2.38 -12.94 5.19
C THR A 38 -2.13 -13.66 6.52
N ASP A 39 -2.83 -14.79 6.73
CA ASP A 39 -2.75 -15.62 7.92
C ASP A 39 -1.64 -16.69 7.88
N GLY A 40 -1.36 -17.33 9.02
CA GLY A 40 -0.30 -18.33 9.14
C GLY A 40 -0.50 -19.57 8.25
N ALA A 41 -1.75 -19.99 8.03
CA ALA A 41 -2.07 -21.11 7.15
C ALA A 41 -1.72 -20.78 5.69
N THR A 42 -2.03 -19.55 5.25
CA THR A 42 -1.68 -19.09 3.91
C THR A 42 -0.17 -18.98 3.72
N PHE A 43 0.57 -18.53 4.74
CA PHE A 43 2.04 -18.54 4.70
C PHE A 43 2.63 -19.93 4.47
N GLN A 44 2.10 -20.95 5.16
CA GLN A 44 2.53 -22.34 4.96
C GLN A 44 2.27 -22.81 3.53
N ALA A 45 1.11 -22.47 2.98
CA ALA A 45 0.77 -22.78 1.59
C ALA A 45 1.72 -22.10 0.59
N LEU A 46 2.15 -20.86 0.88
CA LEU A 46 3.15 -20.12 0.11
C LEU A 46 4.59 -20.62 0.33
N ARG A 47 4.79 -21.57 1.25
CA ARG A 47 6.12 -22.07 1.69
C ARG A 47 7.02 -20.96 2.24
N ARG A 48 6.43 -20.03 3.01
CA ARG A 48 7.09 -18.87 3.63
C ARG A 48 6.96 -18.89 5.14
N GLN A 49 7.82 -18.15 5.83
CA GLN A 49 7.81 -17.99 7.29
C GLN A 49 7.52 -16.53 7.65
N MET A 50 6.85 -16.29 8.79
CA MET A 50 6.53 -14.92 9.25
C MET A 50 7.78 -14.04 9.40
N LYS A 51 8.92 -14.64 9.78
CA LYS A 51 10.22 -13.95 9.90
C LYS A 51 10.76 -13.43 8.57
N ASP A 52 10.26 -13.92 7.43
CA ASP A 52 10.70 -13.45 6.11
C ASP A 52 10.37 -11.97 5.91
N ALA A 53 9.36 -11.43 6.62
CA ALA A 53 9.06 -9.99 6.61
C ALA A 53 10.18 -9.10 7.21
N GLU A 54 11.13 -9.68 7.95
CA GLU A 54 12.33 -8.98 8.45
C GLU A 54 13.39 -8.83 7.37
N ARG A 55 13.37 -9.69 6.34
CA ARG A 55 14.27 -9.64 5.18
C ARG A 55 13.85 -8.63 4.11
N PHE A 56 12.70 -7.99 4.29
CA PHE A 56 12.14 -7.08 3.29
C PHE A 56 13.15 -6.02 2.76
N PRO A 57 13.98 -5.35 3.59
CA PRO A 57 14.99 -4.42 3.07
C PRO A 57 16.01 -5.08 2.12
N GLN A 58 16.45 -6.30 2.44
CA GLN A 58 17.39 -7.07 1.63
C GLN A 58 16.72 -7.55 0.35
N ASP A 59 15.50 -8.05 0.44
CA ASP A 59 14.73 -8.52 -0.71
C ASP A 59 14.42 -7.38 -1.70
N VAL A 60 14.17 -6.15 -1.21
CA VAL A 60 14.02 -4.95 -2.04
C VAL A 60 15.31 -4.64 -2.80
N GLN A 61 16.46 -4.68 -2.11
CA GLN A 61 17.76 -4.41 -2.76
C GLN A 61 18.11 -5.50 -3.77
N GLU A 62 17.86 -6.76 -3.46
CA GLU A 62 18.06 -7.89 -4.37
C GLU A 62 17.17 -7.79 -5.61
N LEU A 63 15.90 -7.41 -5.43
CA LEU A 63 14.97 -7.14 -6.55
C LEU A 63 15.48 -5.99 -7.44
N MET A 64 15.89 -4.87 -6.84
CA MET A 64 16.44 -3.73 -7.57
C MET A 64 17.73 -4.10 -8.30
N TYR A 65 18.56 -4.95 -7.70
CA TYR A 65 19.74 -5.51 -8.34
C TYR A 65 19.33 -6.29 -9.60
N PHE A 66 18.35 -7.20 -9.51
CA PHE A 66 17.86 -7.98 -10.66
C PHE A 66 17.26 -7.12 -11.78
N LEU A 67 16.65 -5.99 -11.47
CA LEU A 67 16.07 -5.06 -12.45
C LEU A 67 17.11 -4.14 -13.11
N GLY A 68 18.29 -4.00 -12.51
CA GLY A 68 19.33 -3.07 -12.93
C GLY A 68 20.33 -3.62 -13.95
N ASP A 69 21.27 -2.76 -14.33
CA ASP A 69 22.34 -3.08 -15.29
C ASP A 69 23.43 -3.99 -14.69
N SER A 70 23.54 -4.03 -13.36
CA SER A 70 24.61 -4.73 -12.62
C SER A 70 24.51 -6.26 -12.65
N THR A 71 23.59 -6.82 -13.43
CA THR A 71 23.31 -8.27 -13.51
C THR A 71 24.04 -8.96 -14.66
N ASP A 72 24.72 -8.24 -15.55
CA ASP A 72 25.38 -8.82 -16.73
C ASP A 72 26.45 -9.87 -16.40
N SER A 73 27.10 -9.75 -15.24
CA SER A 73 28.08 -10.72 -14.74
C SER A 73 27.53 -11.64 -13.66
N SER A 74 26.23 -11.56 -13.35
CA SER A 74 25.60 -12.41 -12.34
C SER A 74 25.39 -13.82 -12.88
N PRO A 75 25.63 -14.88 -12.10
CA PRO A 75 25.26 -16.24 -12.50
C PRO A 75 23.75 -16.43 -12.63
N VAL A 76 22.95 -15.51 -12.06
CA VAL A 76 21.49 -15.51 -12.12
C VAL A 76 21.00 -14.15 -12.64
N GLN A 77 20.21 -14.19 -13.71
CA GLN A 77 19.61 -13.01 -14.33
C GLN A 77 18.10 -13.19 -14.40
N ALA A 78 17.36 -12.13 -14.12
CA ALA A 78 15.92 -12.10 -14.33
C ALA A 78 15.67 -11.92 -15.83
N PHE A 79 15.07 -12.88 -16.55
CA PHE A 79 14.66 -12.64 -17.93
C PHE A 79 13.13 -12.64 -18.05
N PRO A 80 12.52 -11.59 -18.64
CA PRO A 80 13.10 -10.40 -19.26
C PRO A 80 13.32 -9.20 -18.29
N GLY A 81 13.46 -9.45 -16.97
CA GLY A 81 13.58 -8.40 -15.95
C GLY A 81 14.89 -7.60 -15.91
N ALA A 82 16.00 -8.19 -16.34
CA ALA A 82 17.30 -7.56 -16.33
C ALA A 82 17.29 -6.32 -17.22
N LYS A 83 17.84 -5.21 -16.72
CA LYS A 83 17.88 -3.90 -17.40
C LYS A 83 16.52 -3.27 -17.68
N SER A 84 15.42 -3.86 -17.21
CA SER A 84 14.07 -3.30 -17.40
C SER A 84 13.88 -1.99 -16.64
N LYS A 85 14.64 -1.78 -15.55
CA LYS A 85 14.62 -0.55 -14.73
C LYS A 85 13.20 -0.14 -14.32
N VAL A 86 12.32 -1.12 -14.10
CA VAL A 86 10.93 -0.87 -13.66
C VAL A 86 10.95 0.01 -12.40
N PRO A 87 10.23 1.15 -12.39
CA PRO A 87 10.18 2.03 -11.22
C PRO A 87 9.66 1.30 -9.98
N VAL A 88 10.43 1.34 -8.90
CA VAL A 88 10.09 0.70 -7.63
C VAL A 88 9.54 1.72 -6.65
N TRP A 89 8.41 1.41 -6.04
CA TRP A 89 7.75 2.20 -5.00
C TRP A 89 7.69 1.43 -3.69
N ILE A 90 7.97 2.11 -2.58
CA ILE A 90 7.73 1.53 -1.25
C ILE A 90 6.34 1.91 -0.76
N LEU A 91 5.55 0.92 -0.39
CA LEU A 91 4.22 1.10 0.20
C LEU A 91 4.30 0.74 1.68
N GLY A 92 3.79 1.62 2.55
CA GLY A 92 3.80 1.36 3.98
C GLY A 92 2.71 2.08 4.76
N SER A 93 2.42 1.55 5.95
CA SER A 93 1.51 2.13 6.93
C SER A 93 2.21 2.39 8.27
N SER A 94 3.55 2.46 8.27
CA SER A 94 4.38 2.71 9.45
C SER A 94 5.66 3.46 9.09
N THR A 95 6.36 3.96 10.11
CA THR A 95 7.65 4.63 9.97
C THR A 95 8.73 3.74 9.36
N PHE A 96 8.64 2.41 9.49
CA PHE A 96 9.60 1.49 8.89
C PHE A 96 9.68 1.66 7.37
N GLY A 97 8.53 1.65 6.69
CA GLY A 97 8.47 1.80 5.22
C GLY A 97 8.99 3.17 4.79
N ALA A 98 8.60 4.22 5.51
CA ALA A 98 9.10 5.58 5.30
C ALA A 98 10.63 5.67 5.41
N THR A 99 11.20 5.12 6.48
CA THR A 99 12.65 5.12 6.70
C THR A 99 13.39 4.33 5.63
N LEU A 100 12.89 3.17 5.22
CA LEU A 100 13.49 2.36 4.15
C LEU A 100 13.49 3.12 2.81
N ALA A 101 12.33 3.67 2.43
CA ALA A 101 12.19 4.44 1.18
C ALA A 101 13.15 5.65 1.16
N ALA A 102 13.27 6.34 2.29
CA ALA A 102 14.16 7.47 2.46
C ALA A 102 15.64 7.07 2.30
N HIS A 103 16.05 5.96 2.93
CA HIS A 103 17.43 5.47 2.87
C HIS A 103 17.85 4.99 1.48
N LEU A 104 16.92 4.40 0.72
CA LEU A 104 17.16 3.94 -0.64
C LEU A 104 16.91 5.04 -1.70
N GLY A 105 16.42 6.21 -1.29
CA GLY A 105 16.05 7.30 -2.20
C GLY A 105 14.95 6.90 -3.18
N LEU A 106 13.94 6.16 -2.71
CA LEU A 106 12.82 5.66 -3.50
C LEU A 106 11.54 6.48 -3.26
N PRO A 107 10.59 6.48 -4.21
CA PRO A 107 9.29 7.07 -3.99
C PRO A 107 8.49 6.26 -2.95
N TYR A 108 7.69 6.96 -2.16
CA TYR A 108 6.98 6.39 -1.01
C TYR A 108 5.47 6.64 -1.10
N VAL A 109 4.68 5.60 -0.83
CA VAL A 109 3.22 5.69 -0.65
C VAL A 109 2.85 5.35 0.78
N PHE A 110 2.19 6.28 1.48
CA PHE A 110 1.63 6.02 2.81
C PHE A 110 0.16 5.60 2.71
N ALA A 111 -0.16 4.43 3.26
CA ALA A 111 -1.52 3.89 3.29
C ALA A 111 -2.30 4.40 4.51
N SER A 112 -2.90 5.60 4.38
CA SER A 112 -3.62 6.25 5.48
C SER A 112 -4.85 5.50 5.94
N HIS A 113 -5.51 4.75 5.07
CA HIS A 113 -6.65 3.89 5.40
C HIS A 113 -6.32 2.70 6.33
N PHE A 114 -5.03 2.41 6.60
CA PHE A 114 -4.62 1.40 7.56
C PHE A 114 -4.12 1.97 8.89
N ALA A 115 -3.44 3.12 8.86
CA ALA A 115 -2.82 3.71 10.04
C ALA A 115 -2.87 5.24 9.98
N PRO A 116 -4.07 5.84 9.98
CA PRO A 116 -4.23 7.28 9.77
C PRO A 116 -3.49 8.13 10.80
N GLN A 117 -3.41 7.65 12.05
CA GLN A 117 -2.68 8.29 13.14
C GLN A 117 -1.16 8.37 12.93
N MET A 118 -0.60 7.57 12.01
CA MET A 118 0.85 7.49 11.76
C MET A 118 1.31 8.38 10.60
N ILE A 119 0.40 9.06 9.89
CA ILE A 119 0.69 9.86 8.68
C ILE A 119 1.81 10.87 8.95
N SER A 120 1.61 11.78 9.90
CA SER A 120 2.55 12.87 10.14
C SER A 120 3.94 12.36 10.54
N GLN A 121 3.99 11.30 11.34
CA GLN A 121 5.25 10.69 11.76
C GLN A 121 5.98 10.02 10.58
N ALA A 122 5.26 9.30 9.72
CA ALA A 122 5.84 8.64 8.56
C ALA A 122 6.28 9.63 7.48
N ILE A 123 5.50 10.68 7.20
CA ILE A 123 5.88 11.75 6.28
C ILE A 123 7.16 12.44 6.76
N LYS A 124 7.20 12.80 8.05
CA LYS A 124 8.38 13.42 8.66
C LYS A 124 9.59 12.50 8.55
N ALA A 125 9.45 11.23 8.93
CA ALA A 125 10.52 10.24 8.83
C ALA A 125 11.05 10.10 7.39
N TYR A 126 10.16 10.07 6.39
CA TYR A 126 10.55 9.97 4.99
C TYR A 126 11.31 11.22 4.53
N ARG A 127 10.76 12.42 4.76
CA ARG A 127 11.34 13.68 4.28
C ARG A 127 12.66 14.01 4.98
N ASP A 128 12.74 13.84 6.30
CA ASP A 128 13.93 14.21 7.09
C ASP A 128 15.13 13.31 6.80
N ASN A 129 14.90 12.04 6.46
CA ASN A 129 15.96 11.05 6.26
C ASN A 129 16.21 10.73 4.79
N PHE A 130 15.57 11.46 3.87
CA PHE A 130 15.66 11.16 2.44
C PHE A 130 17.08 11.36 1.93
N LYS A 131 17.60 10.35 1.24
CA LYS A 131 18.89 10.40 0.57
C LYS A 131 18.65 10.38 -0.94
N PRO A 132 19.07 11.42 -1.69
CA PRO A 132 19.03 11.38 -3.15
C PRO A 132 19.70 10.12 -3.70
N SER A 133 19.16 9.60 -4.79
CA SER A 133 19.62 8.37 -5.43
C SER A 133 19.56 8.51 -6.95
N VAL A 134 19.96 7.46 -7.68
CA VAL A 134 19.77 7.39 -9.13
C VAL A 134 18.30 7.41 -9.56
N TYR A 135 17.36 7.21 -8.63
CA TYR A 135 15.92 7.19 -8.90
C TYR A 135 15.24 8.53 -8.65
N LEU A 136 15.70 9.30 -7.65
CA LEU A 136 15.08 10.55 -7.23
C LEU A 136 16.09 11.53 -6.62
N ASP A 137 16.04 12.78 -7.07
CA ASP A 137 16.84 13.89 -6.51
C ASP A 137 16.24 14.49 -5.22
N LYS A 138 14.94 14.32 -5.02
CA LYS A 138 14.18 14.89 -3.90
C LYS A 138 13.07 13.93 -3.44
N PRO A 139 12.58 14.05 -2.19
CA PRO A 139 11.51 13.19 -1.68
C PRO A 139 10.27 13.25 -2.58
N TYR A 140 9.73 12.09 -2.95
CA TYR A 140 8.48 11.96 -3.70
C TYR A 140 7.51 11.04 -2.95
N LEU A 141 6.42 11.64 -2.46
CA LEU A 141 5.47 11.02 -1.56
C LEU A 141 4.07 11.03 -2.17
N MET A 142 3.34 9.93 -2.01
CA MET A 142 1.90 9.83 -2.26
C MET A 142 1.16 9.39 -0.98
N LEU A 143 -0.04 9.93 -0.76
CA LEU A 143 -0.94 9.48 0.31
C LEU A 143 -2.11 8.72 -0.31
N ALA A 144 -2.40 7.52 0.20
CA ALA A 144 -3.49 6.68 -0.27
C ALA A 144 -4.67 6.73 0.71
N ALA A 145 -5.67 7.55 0.39
CA ALA A 145 -6.89 7.77 1.16
C ALA A 145 -8.12 7.07 0.54
N ASN A 146 -9.19 6.89 1.32
CA ASN A 146 -10.47 6.42 0.80
C ASN A 146 -11.24 7.58 0.18
N LEU A 147 -11.93 7.31 -0.93
CA LEU A 147 -12.78 8.28 -1.63
C LEU A 147 -14.08 7.58 -2.03
N LEU A 148 -15.22 8.15 -1.66
CA LEU A 148 -16.53 7.74 -2.17
C LEU A 148 -17.30 9.00 -2.58
N LEU A 149 -17.54 9.11 -3.88
CA LEU A 149 -18.31 10.19 -4.46
C LEU A 149 -19.70 9.70 -4.88
N ALA A 150 -20.71 10.53 -4.66
CA ALA A 150 -22.06 10.33 -5.17
C ALA A 150 -22.64 11.68 -5.65
N ASP A 151 -23.85 11.65 -6.20
CA ASP A 151 -24.54 12.86 -6.67
C ASP A 151 -24.82 13.85 -5.53
N ASP A 152 -24.99 13.35 -4.30
CA ASP A 152 -25.23 14.13 -3.10
C ASP A 152 -24.61 13.47 -1.85
N ASP A 153 -24.49 14.26 -0.77
CA ASP A 153 -23.84 13.83 0.46
C ASP A 153 -24.61 12.70 1.17
N ASP A 154 -25.95 12.69 1.12
CA ASP A 154 -26.76 11.66 1.80
C ASP A 154 -26.60 10.31 1.11
N THR A 155 -26.62 10.30 -0.22
CA THR A 155 -26.35 9.11 -1.05
C THR A 155 -24.95 8.58 -0.82
N ALA A 156 -23.94 9.45 -0.74
CA ALA A 156 -22.57 9.04 -0.43
C ALA A 156 -22.45 8.40 0.96
N ASN A 157 -23.07 9.01 1.98
CA ASN A 157 -23.08 8.47 3.35
C ASN A 157 -23.83 7.13 3.44
N TYR A 158 -24.96 7.00 2.74
CA TYR A 158 -25.68 5.74 2.63
C TYR A 158 -24.77 4.63 2.08
N HIS A 159 -24.10 4.86 0.94
CA HIS A 159 -23.18 3.88 0.36
C HIS A 159 -21.96 3.60 1.24
N PHE A 160 -21.47 4.60 1.97
CA PHE A 160 -20.34 4.46 2.87
C PHE A 160 -20.61 3.49 4.03
N THR A 161 -21.87 3.29 4.41
CA THR A 161 -22.24 2.28 5.43
C THR A 161 -21.78 0.86 5.06
N SER A 162 -21.62 0.52 3.78
CA SER A 162 -21.05 -0.77 3.36
C SER A 162 -19.60 -0.93 3.84
N ALA A 163 -18.78 0.13 3.75
CA ALA A 163 -17.41 0.12 4.23
C ALA A 163 -17.38 0.06 5.76
N GLN A 164 -18.22 0.86 6.44
CA GLN A 164 -18.31 0.85 7.90
C GLN A 164 -18.68 -0.52 8.45
N GLN A 165 -19.70 -1.17 7.89
CA GLN A 165 -20.07 -2.55 8.26
C GLN A 165 -18.93 -3.54 7.99
N SER A 166 -18.16 -3.37 6.92
CA SER A 166 -17.01 -4.24 6.62
C SER A 166 -15.91 -4.12 7.69
N PHE A 167 -15.65 -2.92 8.21
CA PHE A 167 -14.73 -2.73 9.32
C PHE A 167 -15.24 -3.32 10.64
N VAL A 168 -16.55 -3.24 10.91
CA VAL A 168 -17.17 -3.92 12.06
C VAL A 168 -16.95 -5.44 11.95
N ARG A 169 -17.26 -6.04 10.80
CA ARG A 169 -17.04 -7.48 10.54
C ARG A 169 -15.59 -7.88 10.71
N LEU A 170 -14.67 -7.09 10.14
CA LEU A 170 -13.23 -7.32 10.26
C LEU A 170 -12.80 -7.38 11.73
N ARG A 171 -13.32 -6.47 12.57
CA ARG A 171 -13.02 -6.44 14.00
C ARG A 171 -13.57 -7.64 14.75
N ARG A 172 -14.74 -8.13 14.33
CA ARG A 172 -15.36 -9.36 14.86
C ARG A 172 -14.72 -10.65 14.33
N GLY A 173 -13.77 -10.55 13.38
CA GLY A 173 -13.18 -11.71 12.72
C GLY A 173 -14.13 -12.42 11.75
N GLU A 174 -15.21 -11.74 11.36
CA GLU A 174 -16.21 -12.28 10.45
C GLU A 174 -15.74 -12.12 9.00
N LYS A 175 -15.62 -13.25 8.29
CA LYS A 175 -15.28 -13.27 6.85
C LYS A 175 -16.55 -13.13 6.02
N GLY A 176 -16.49 -12.40 4.93
CA GLY A 176 -17.61 -12.31 4.00
C GLY A 176 -17.43 -11.26 2.91
N GLN A 177 -18.40 -11.21 2.01
CA GLN A 177 -18.50 -10.15 1.02
C GLN A 177 -18.86 -8.81 1.67
N MET A 178 -18.55 -7.72 0.97
CA MET A 178 -18.98 -6.39 1.35
C MET A 178 -20.52 -6.36 1.48
N PRO A 179 -21.06 -5.97 2.64
CA PRO A 179 -22.50 -5.93 2.86
C PRO A 179 -23.15 -4.80 2.06
N LYS A 180 -24.45 -4.94 1.79
CA LYS A 180 -25.25 -3.86 1.20
C LYS A 180 -25.31 -2.65 2.14
N PRO A 181 -25.43 -1.43 1.60
CA PRO A 181 -25.60 -0.25 2.43
C PRO A 181 -26.91 -0.28 3.21
N VAL A 182 -26.91 0.33 4.38
CA VAL A 182 -28.05 0.43 5.29
C VAL A 182 -28.37 1.90 5.57
N ALA A 183 -29.64 2.18 5.87
CA ALA A 183 -30.05 3.53 6.22
C ALA A 183 -29.53 3.98 7.60
N ASP A 184 -29.25 3.03 8.50
CA ASP A 184 -28.79 3.32 9.85
C ASP A 184 -27.83 2.26 10.38
N MET A 185 -26.66 2.73 10.86
CA MET A 185 -25.62 1.90 11.49
C MET A 185 -25.85 1.67 12.99
N SER A 186 -26.74 2.43 13.64
CA SER A 186 -26.92 2.43 15.10
C SER A 186 -27.26 1.04 15.68
N SER A 187 -27.96 0.21 14.91
CA SER A 187 -28.32 -1.16 15.28
C SER A 187 -27.25 -2.21 14.98
N ILE A 188 -26.18 -1.84 14.27
CA ILE A 188 -25.15 -2.76 13.79
C ILE A 188 -23.91 -2.72 14.67
N TRP A 189 -23.46 -1.52 15.04
CA TRP A 189 -22.28 -1.32 15.85
C TRP A 189 -22.61 -0.94 17.30
N SER A 190 -21.74 -1.35 18.22
CA SER A 190 -21.68 -0.76 19.56
C SER A 190 -20.96 0.60 19.52
N PRO A 191 -21.09 1.44 20.56
CA PRO A 191 -20.37 2.71 20.63
C PRO A 191 -18.84 2.58 20.52
N SER A 192 -18.26 1.50 21.05
CA SER A 192 -16.82 1.22 20.96
C SER A 192 -16.41 0.81 19.55
N GLU A 193 -17.21 0.00 18.86
CA GLU A 193 -16.99 -0.34 17.45
C GLU A 193 -17.12 0.89 16.56
N LYS A 194 -18.12 1.74 16.80
CA LYS A 194 -18.25 3.03 16.09
C LYS A 194 -16.98 3.87 16.21
N ALA A 195 -16.50 4.10 17.44
CA ALA A 195 -15.29 4.90 17.66
C ALA A 195 -14.05 4.32 16.95
N MET A 196 -13.93 3.00 16.92
CA MET A 196 -12.85 2.32 16.20
C MET A 196 -13.00 2.46 14.68
N VAL A 197 -14.20 2.30 14.13
CA VAL A 197 -14.47 2.47 12.70
C VAL A 197 -14.20 3.92 12.28
N ASP A 198 -14.68 4.89 13.06
CA ASP A 198 -14.44 6.32 12.81
C ASP A 198 -12.93 6.64 12.82
N ASN A 199 -12.17 6.02 13.73
CA ASN A 199 -10.72 6.18 13.76
C ASN A 199 -10.05 5.55 12.53
N ALA A 200 -10.39 4.31 12.18
CA ALA A 200 -9.80 3.61 11.05
C ALA A 200 -10.11 4.30 9.70
N LEU A 201 -11.31 4.86 9.58
CA LEU A 201 -11.78 5.55 8.39
C LEU A 201 -11.60 7.08 8.46
N SER A 202 -10.84 7.59 9.42
CA SER A 202 -10.65 9.04 9.62
C SER A 202 -10.03 9.77 8.41
N VAL A 203 -9.38 9.04 7.51
CA VAL A 203 -8.83 9.57 6.25
C VAL A 203 -9.64 9.03 5.09
N SER A 204 -10.92 9.42 5.08
CA SER A 204 -11.89 9.11 4.04
C SER A 204 -12.60 10.39 3.60
N PHE A 205 -12.71 10.57 2.29
CA PHE A 205 -13.39 11.69 1.67
C PHE A 205 -14.72 11.20 1.09
N ILE A 206 -15.80 11.49 1.79
CA ILE A 206 -17.14 10.98 1.48
C ILE A 206 -18.08 12.15 1.25
N GLY A 207 -18.78 12.15 0.11
CA GLY A 207 -19.76 13.18 -0.23
C GLY A 207 -19.91 13.40 -1.73
N SER A 208 -20.61 14.48 -2.08
CA SER A 208 -20.63 15.08 -3.41
C SER A 208 -19.25 15.63 -3.80
N VAL A 209 -19.08 15.92 -5.10
CA VAL A 209 -17.84 16.55 -5.61
C VAL A 209 -17.62 17.90 -4.93
N GLU A 210 -18.68 18.69 -4.78
CA GLU A 210 -18.70 20.02 -4.18
C GLU A 210 -18.22 19.98 -2.72
N THR A 211 -18.64 18.95 -1.96
CA THR A 211 -18.24 18.78 -0.56
C THR A 211 -16.83 18.21 -0.41
N VAL A 212 -16.42 17.29 -1.30
CA VAL A 212 -15.16 16.55 -1.16
C VAL A 212 -13.96 17.30 -1.74
N GLN A 213 -14.11 17.96 -2.88
CA GLN A 213 -13.01 18.67 -3.55
C GLN A 213 -12.26 19.65 -2.63
N PRO A 214 -12.91 20.56 -1.87
CA PRO A 214 -12.19 21.48 -0.99
C PRO A 214 -11.46 20.76 0.14
N LYS A 215 -12.05 19.69 0.71
CA LYS A 215 -11.42 18.89 1.77
C LYS A 215 -10.14 18.20 1.28
N LEU A 216 -10.17 17.69 0.04
CA LEU A 216 -9.01 17.05 -0.56
C LEU A 216 -7.90 18.06 -0.91
N ALA A 217 -8.27 19.30 -1.26
CA ALA A 217 -7.30 20.36 -1.54
C ALA A 217 -6.62 20.92 -0.27
N GLU A 218 -7.31 20.88 0.86
CA GLU A 218 -6.77 21.28 2.17
C GLU A 218 -5.83 20.23 2.77
N PHE A 219 -6.08 18.95 2.49
CA PHE A 219 -5.34 17.79 3.00
C PHE A 219 -3.95 17.62 2.37
#